data_AF-A0A024QHY1-F1
#
_entry.id   AF-A0A024QHY1-F1
#
_cell.length_a   1.000
_cell.length_b   1.000
_cell.length_c   1.000
_cell.angle_alpha   90.00
_cell.angle_beta   90.00
_cell.angle_gamma   90.00
#
_symmetry.space_group_name_H-M   'P 1'
#
loop_
_entity.id
_entity.type
_entity.pdbx_description
1 polymer ?
#
loop_
_entity_poly.entity_id
_entity_poly.type
_entity_poly.pdbx_seq_one_letter_code
_entity_poly.pdbx_strand_id
1 'polypeptide(L)'
;MENQDKQLEMFSEDKEEQENLEEAVQKKKEDVIITERGEEFSKEEWAQEVVPKGPTRQEVEEWKDKYGNIYFVPFDSDIYMFRQLNRAEYREVALNQDYTAFDKEEIITDKCVIFPRNFSVSKLTKGNAGLPTVLNEMIMSKSGFFAQSAPIQL
;
A
#
# COMPACT_ATOMS: atom_id res chain seq x y z
N MET A 1 -16.06 -31.51 -56.05
CA MET A 1 -15.42 -32.00 -54.81
C MET A 1 -14.68 -30.87 -54.10
N GLU A 2 -14.03 -29.94 -54.80
CA GLU A 2 -13.29 -28.79 -54.22
C GLU A 2 -14.03 -27.84 -53.25
N ASN A 3 -15.36 -27.79 -53.25
CA ASN A 3 -16.10 -26.80 -52.45
C ASN A 3 -16.48 -27.29 -51.04
N GLN A 4 -16.42 -28.61 -50.79
CA GLN A 4 -16.68 -29.18 -49.45
C GLN A 4 -15.41 -29.18 -48.60
N ASP A 5 -14.24 -29.41 -49.20
CA ASP A 5 -12.96 -29.44 -48.48
C ASP A 5 -12.55 -28.06 -47.95
N LYS A 6 -12.74 -26.99 -48.74
CA LYS A 6 -12.49 -25.60 -48.29
C LYS A 6 -13.40 -25.16 -47.14
N GLN A 7 -14.62 -25.67 -47.10
CA GLN A 7 -15.58 -25.34 -46.04
C GLN A 7 -15.22 -26.05 -44.74
N LEU A 8 -14.66 -27.27 -44.82
CA LEU A 8 -14.14 -27.99 -43.64
C LEU A 8 -12.85 -27.36 -43.09
N GLU A 9 -11.94 -26.90 -43.96
CA GLU A 9 -10.69 -26.22 -43.55
C GLU A 9 -10.97 -24.90 -42.81
N MET A 10 -11.87 -24.06 -43.32
CA MET A 10 -12.27 -22.82 -42.65
C MET A 10 -12.91 -23.07 -41.27
N PHE A 11 -13.75 -24.10 -41.14
CA PHE A 11 -14.38 -24.45 -39.86
C PHE A 11 -13.41 -25.05 -38.83
N SER A 12 -12.27 -25.62 -39.26
CA SER A 12 -11.21 -26.06 -38.34
C SER A 12 -10.32 -24.90 -37.88
N GLU A 13 -10.01 -23.96 -38.77
CA GLU A 13 -9.20 -22.77 -38.45
C GLU A 13 -9.93 -21.88 -37.42
N ASP A 14 -11.22 -21.62 -37.60
CA ASP A 14 -12.04 -20.83 -36.66
C ASP A 14 -12.12 -21.46 -35.25
N LYS A 15 -12.04 -22.80 -35.16
CA LYS A 15 -12.05 -23.52 -33.87
C LYS A 15 -10.69 -23.47 -33.16
N GLU A 16 -9.60 -23.66 -33.89
CA GLU A 16 -8.25 -23.53 -33.33
C GLU A 16 -7.98 -22.08 -32.87
N GLU A 17 -8.50 -21.08 -33.57
CA GLU A 17 -8.38 -19.67 -33.16
C GLU A 17 -9.19 -19.38 -31.89
N GLN A 18 -10.40 -19.94 -31.76
CA GLN A 18 -11.22 -19.85 -30.57
C GLN A 18 -10.60 -20.57 -29.36
N GLU A 19 -10.08 -21.79 -29.54
CA GLU A 19 -9.39 -22.53 -28.48
C GLU A 19 -8.12 -21.81 -28.02
N ASN A 20 -7.34 -21.21 -28.94
CA ASN A 20 -6.18 -20.39 -28.58
C ASN A 20 -6.54 -19.11 -27.83
N LEU A 21 -7.64 -18.45 -28.20
CA LEU A 21 -8.16 -17.28 -27.49
C LEU A 21 -8.64 -17.66 -26.08
N GLU A 22 -9.36 -18.78 -25.94
CA GLU A 22 -9.81 -19.28 -24.65
C GLU A 22 -8.64 -19.69 -23.75
N GLU A 23 -7.64 -20.41 -24.26
CA GLU A 23 -6.42 -20.75 -23.51
C GLU A 23 -5.60 -19.51 -23.12
N ALA A 24 -5.51 -18.50 -24.00
CA ALA A 24 -4.81 -17.25 -23.69
C ALA A 24 -5.56 -16.42 -22.63
N VAL A 25 -6.89 -16.41 -22.65
CA VAL A 25 -7.74 -15.78 -21.62
C VAL A 25 -7.66 -16.56 -20.30
N GLN A 26 -7.57 -17.89 -20.35
CA GLN A 26 -7.47 -18.75 -19.18
C GLN A 26 -6.09 -18.62 -18.50
N LYS A 27 -4.99 -18.64 -19.27
CA LYS A 27 -3.64 -18.35 -18.75
C LYS A 27 -3.55 -16.96 -18.12
N LYS A 28 -4.13 -15.94 -18.76
CA LYS A 28 -4.21 -14.60 -18.17
C LYS A 28 -4.96 -14.57 -16.84
N LYS A 29 -5.99 -15.41 -16.65
CA LYS A 29 -6.72 -15.53 -15.37
C LYS A 29 -5.92 -16.27 -14.28
N GLU A 30 -5.05 -17.20 -14.65
CA GLU A 30 -4.19 -17.95 -13.70
C GLU A 30 -3.01 -17.13 -13.15
N ASP A 31 -2.73 -15.97 -13.76
CA ASP A 31 -1.65 -15.06 -13.36
C ASP A 31 -2.13 -13.85 -12.53
N VAL A 32 -3.41 -13.84 -12.14
CA VAL A 32 -4.00 -12.78 -11.32
C VAL A 32 -3.98 -13.16 -9.84
N ILE A 33 -3.43 -12.27 -9.02
CA ILE A 33 -3.48 -12.33 -7.56
C ILE A 33 -4.58 -11.39 -7.10
N ILE A 34 -5.50 -11.92 -6.29
CA ILE A 34 -6.64 -11.17 -5.74
C ILE A 34 -6.44 -11.01 -4.24
N THR A 35 -6.46 -9.76 -3.76
CA THR A 35 -6.36 -9.45 -2.32
C THR A 35 -7.65 -9.75 -1.57
N GLU A 36 -7.62 -9.75 -0.24
CA GLU A 36 -8.84 -9.87 0.60
C GLU A 36 -9.85 -8.74 0.33
N ARG A 37 -9.39 -7.60 -0.18
CA ARG A 37 -10.22 -6.45 -0.60
C ARG A 37 -10.82 -6.59 -2.00
N GLY A 38 -10.48 -7.66 -2.74
CA GLY A 38 -10.91 -7.85 -4.13
C GLY A 38 -10.14 -7.02 -5.15
N GLU A 39 -8.97 -6.49 -4.79
CA GLU A 39 -8.07 -5.82 -5.73
C GLU A 39 -7.27 -6.88 -6.51
N GLU A 40 -7.20 -6.73 -7.83
CA GLU A 40 -6.54 -7.67 -8.74
C GLU A 40 -5.19 -7.12 -9.21
N PHE A 41 -4.16 -7.97 -9.17
CA PHE A 41 -2.79 -7.64 -9.58
C PHE A 41 -2.21 -8.76 -10.44
N SER A 42 -1.34 -8.44 -11.40
CA SER A 42 -0.55 -9.47 -12.08
C SER A 42 0.58 -9.97 -11.17
N LYS A 43 1.10 -11.18 -11.43
CA LYS A 43 2.28 -11.70 -10.72
C LYS A 43 3.50 -10.77 -10.81
N GLU A 44 3.70 -10.12 -11.95
CA GLU A 44 4.78 -9.16 -12.15
C GLU A 44 4.58 -7.91 -11.29
N GLU A 45 3.37 -7.34 -11.28
CA GLU A 45 3.07 -6.16 -10.45
C GLU A 45 3.21 -6.50 -8.97
N TRP A 46 2.76 -7.68 -8.55
CA TRP A 46 2.83 -8.14 -7.16
C TRP A 46 4.25 -8.15 -6.58
N ALA A 47 5.24 -8.52 -7.42
CA ALA A 47 6.64 -8.57 -7.05
C ALA A 47 7.38 -7.23 -7.23
N GLN A 48 6.79 -6.28 -7.95
CA GLN A 48 7.43 -5.01 -8.27
C GLN A 48 7.36 -4.03 -7.08
N GLU A 49 8.39 -3.19 -6.94
CA GLU A 49 8.38 -2.06 -6.02
C GLU A 49 7.29 -1.05 -6.40
N VAL A 50 6.48 -0.61 -5.43
CA VAL A 50 5.43 0.39 -5.70
C VAL A 50 5.99 1.79 -5.96
N VAL A 51 7.19 2.05 -5.46
CA VAL A 51 7.96 3.28 -5.66
C VAL A 51 9.46 2.92 -5.70
N PRO A 52 10.31 3.69 -6.40
CA PRO A 52 11.73 3.37 -6.50
C PRO A 52 12.41 3.22 -5.14
N LYS A 53 13.13 2.11 -4.93
CA LYS A 53 13.78 1.73 -3.65
C LYS A 53 12.79 1.52 -2.50
N GLY A 54 11.53 1.24 -2.82
CA GLY A 54 10.46 1.04 -1.86
C GLY A 54 10.11 -0.41 -1.58
N PRO A 55 9.03 -0.63 -0.82
CA PRO A 55 8.48 -1.97 -0.63
C PRO A 55 7.84 -2.50 -1.90
N THR A 56 7.69 -3.82 -1.99
CA THR A 56 6.95 -4.45 -3.08
C THR A 56 5.45 -4.20 -2.95
N ARG A 57 4.70 -4.39 -4.04
CA ARG A 57 3.23 -4.38 -4.01
C ARG A 57 2.72 -5.37 -2.96
N GLN A 58 3.24 -6.58 -2.94
CA GLN A 58 2.90 -7.59 -1.94
C GLN A 58 2.97 -7.04 -0.50
N GLU A 59 4.11 -6.45 -0.11
CA GLU A 59 4.30 -5.93 1.25
C GLU A 59 3.30 -4.81 1.58
N VAL A 60 3.01 -3.94 0.63
CA VAL A 60 2.04 -2.86 0.82
C VAL A 60 0.63 -3.41 1.02
N GLU A 61 0.25 -4.43 0.24
CA GLU A 61 -1.06 -5.05 0.38
C GLU A 61 -1.19 -5.81 1.71
N GLU A 62 -0.14 -6.50 2.17
CA GLU A 62 -0.08 -7.12 3.51
C GLU A 62 -0.21 -6.08 4.63
N TRP A 63 0.40 -4.90 4.48
CA TRP A 63 0.24 -3.82 5.45
C TRP A 63 -1.15 -3.22 5.42
N LYS A 64 -1.78 -3.12 4.25
CA LYS A 64 -3.16 -2.67 4.15
C LYS A 64 -4.13 -3.66 4.80
N ASP A 65 -3.89 -4.97 4.66
CA ASP A 65 -4.68 -5.99 5.36
C ASP A 65 -4.56 -5.81 6.88
N LYS A 66 -3.34 -5.54 7.37
CA LYS A 66 -3.06 -5.43 8.80
C LYS A 66 -3.51 -4.11 9.44
N TYR A 67 -3.34 -2.99 8.74
CA TYR A 67 -3.47 -1.65 9.32
C TYR A 67 -4.50 -0.76 8.62
N GLY A 68 -5.08 -1.21 7.51
CA GLY A 68 -5.98 -0.42 6.69
C GLY A 68 -5.23 0.56 5.80
N ASN A 69 -5.48 1.86 5.96
CA ASN A 69 -4.90 2.85 5.05
C ASN A 69 -3.40 3.06 5.32
N ILE A 70 -2.62 2.93 4.25
CA ILE A 70 -1.18 3.21 4.24
C ILE A 70 -0.91 4.48 3.44
N TYR A 71 -0.09 5.35 3.98
CA TYR A 71 0.32 6.61 3.36
C TYR A 71 1.79 6.58 3.02
N PHE A 72 2.13 7.27 1.94
CA PHE A 72 3.48 7.45 1.43
C PHE A 72 3.85 8.93 1.50
N VAL A 73 5.10 9.22 1.89
CA VAL A 73 5.66 10.57 1.87
C VAL A 73 7.14 10.52 1.45
N PRO A 74 7.53 11.26 0.39
CA PRO A 74 8.93 11.43 0.03
C PRO A 74 9.58 12.52 0.88
N PHE A 75 10.82 12.28 1.33
CA PHE A 75 11.67 13.24 2.05
C PHE A 75 13.05 13.27 1.39
N ASP A 76 13.34 14.31 0.63
CA ASP A 76 14.59 14.46 -0.14
C ASP A 76 14.95 13.21 -0.96
N SER A 77 15.90 12.40 -0.47
CA SER A 77 16.38 11.17 -1.11
C SER A 77 15.79 9.88 -0.51
N ASP A 78 15.04 10.01 0.58
CA ASP A 78 14.44 8.90 1.31
C ASP A 78 12.92 8.91 1.16
N ILE A 79 12.31 7.77 1.44
CA ILE A 79 10.87 7.62 1.46
C ILE A 79 10.42 7.05 2.79
N TYR A 80 9.26 7.49 3.23
CA TYR A 80 8.64 7.00 4.45
C TYR A 80 7.22 6.56 4.13
N MET A 81 6.81 5.45 4.74
CA MET A 81 5.42 5.01 4.71
C MET A 81 4.94 4.83 6.14
N PHE A 82 3.71 5.24 6.38
CA PHE A 82 3.11 5.18 7.70
C PHE A 82 1.63 4.77 7.62
N ARG A 83 1.15 4.20 8.70
CA ARG A 83 -0.27 3.90 8.92
C ARG A 83 -0.92 4.95 9.83
N GLN A 84 -2.25 4.92 9.90
CA GLN A 84 -2.99 5.70 10.90
C GLN A 84 -2.69 5.19 12.32
N LEU A 85 -2.64 6.12 13.28
CA LEU A 85 -2.59 5.84 14.70
C LEU A 85 -4.00 5.46 15.18
N ASN A 86 -4.13 4.33 15.86
CA ASN A 86 -5.43 3.92 16.38
C ASN A 86 -5.71 4.56 17.75
N ARG A 87 -6.99 4.53 18.17
CA ARG A 87 -7.41 5.21 19.41
C ARG A 87 -6.79 4.58 20.67
N ALA A 88 -6.54 3.28 20.69
CA ALA A 88 -5.96 2.59 21.85
C ALA A 88 -4.49 3.01 22.04
N GLU A 89 -3.71 3.01 20.96
CA GLU A 89 -2.31 3.46 20.94
C GLU A 89 -2.18 4.93 21.33
N TYR A 90 -3.05 5.79 20.78
CA TYR A 90 -3.05 7.19 21.15
C TYR A 90 -3.31 7.37 22.65
N ARG A 91 -4.28 6.65 23.22
CA ARG A 91 -4.58 6.76 24.66
C ARG A 91 -3.42 6.28 25.53
N GLU A 92 -2.77 5.18 25.14
CA GLU A 92 -1.57 4.66 25.82
C GLU A 92 -0.48 5.74 25.94
N VAL A 93 -0.18 6.42 24.82
CA VAL A 93 0.87 7.45 24.78
C VAL A 93 0.42 8.76 25.44
N ALA A 94 -0.81 9.20 25.17
CA ALA A 94 -1.32 10.49 25.63
C ALA A 94 -1.49 10.55 27.16
N LEU A 95 -1.95 9.44 27.77
CA LEU A 95 -2.22 9.36 29.20
C LEU A 95 -0.96 9.14 30.05
N ASN A 96 0.17 8.78 29.43
CA ASN A 96 1.42 8.64 30.15
C ASN A 96 1.95 10.03 30.56
N GLN A 97 2.12 10.23 31.87
CA GLN A 97 2.58 11.49 32.46
C GLN A 97 4.10 11.61 32.50
N ASP A 98 4.83 10.51 32.35
CA ASP A 98 6.29 10.48 32.35
C ASP A 98 6.87 10.96 31.02
N TYR A 99 6.06 10.98 29.96
CA TYR A 99 6.45 11.40 28.62
C TYR A 99 6.25 12.91 28.43
N THR A 100 7.30 13.58 27.97
CA THR A 100 7.21 14.95 27.47
C THR A 100 6.44 15.00 26.15
N ALA A 101 6.14 16.21 25.66
CA ALA A 101 5.54 16.37 24.34
C ALA A 101 6.40 15.69 23.25
N PHE A 102 7.72 15.95 23.27
CA PHE A 102 8.71 15.36 22.36
C PHE A 102 8.71 13.84 22.40
N ASP A 103 8.76 13.24 23.60
CA ASP A 103 8.74 11.79 23.73
C ASP A 103 7.47 11.18 23.10
N LYS A 104 6.32 11.85 23.26
CA LYS A 104 5.05 11.39 22.65
C LYS A 104 5.10 11.43 21.13
N GLU A 105 5.69 12.46 20.52
CA GLU A 105 5.85 12.55 19.05
C GLU A 105 6.71 11.40 18.54
N GLU A 106 7.84 11.16 19.20
CA GLU A 106 8.81 10.14 18.78
C GLU A 106 8.20 8.75 18.91
N ILE A 107 7.51 8.46 20.03
CA ILE A 107 6.83 7.19 20.25
C ILE A 107 5.71 6.96 19.23
N ILE A 108 4.91 8.00 18.92
CA ILE A 108 3.86 7.88 17.89
C ILE A 108 4.48 7.61 16.52
N THR A 109 5.55 8.33 16.18
CA THR A 109 6.27 8.14 14.91
C THR A 109 6.82 6.72 14.81
N ASP A 110 7.50 6.22 15.84
CA ASP A 110 8.04 4.85 15.89
C ASP A 110 6.96 3.77 15.79
N LYS A 111 5.77 4.00 16.38
CA LYS A 111 4.66 3.04 16.29
C LYS A 111 4.01 3.01 14.91
N CYS A 112 4.02 4.11 14.16
CA CYS A 112 3.22 4.27 12.95
C CYS A 112 4.02 4.22 11.64
N VAL A 113 5.32 4.53 11.67
CA VAL A 113 6.19 4.41 10.49
C VAL A 113 6.54 2.94 10.28
N ILE A 114 6.24 2.44 9.08
CA ILE A 114 6.44 1.03 8.69
C ILE A 114 7.54 0.86 7.64
N PHE A 115 7.85 1.93 6.91
CA PHE A 115 8.97 2.00 5.98
C PHE A 115 9.76 3.30 6.22
N PRO A 116 11.11 3.28 6.25
CA PRO A 116 11.99 2.14 5.99
C PRO A 116 11.86 1.02 7.03
N ARG A 117 12.20 -0.21 6.64
CA ARG A 117 12.14 -1.37 7.55
C ARG A 117 13.05 -1.12 8.76
N ASN A 118 12.58 -1.45 9.96
CA ASN A 118 13.29 -1.21 11.23
C ASN A 118 13.57 0.26 11.54
N PHE A 119 12.75 1.17 11.00
CA PHE A 119 12.73 2.58 11.39
C PHE A 119 12.68 2.72 12.92
N SER A 120 13.47 3.65 13.44
CA SER A 120 13.32 4.17 14.80
C SER A 120 13.92 5.55 14.86
N VAL A 121 13.22 6.49 15.50
CA VAL A 121 13.67 7.87 15.73
C VAL A 121 15.00 7.88 16.47
N SER A 122 15.18 7.00 17.45
CA SER A 122 16.44 6.86 18.20
C SER A 122 17.67 6.57 17.32
N LYS A 123 17.46 5.96 16.14
CA LYS A 123 18.53 5.64 15.18
C LYS A 123 18.84 6.80 14.23
N LEU A 124 18.02 7.85 14.21
CA LEU A 124 18.20 9.06 13.39
C LEU A 124 19.32 9.99 13.92
N THR A 125 20.47 9.41 14.27
CA THR A 125 21.62 10.12 14.87
C THR A 125 22.29 11.13 13.93
N LYS A 126 22.08 11.00 12.61
CA LYS A 126 22.64 11.88 11.57
C LYS A 126 21.57 12.38 10.58
N GLY A 127 20.30 12.39 11.01
CA GLY A 127 19.15 12.76 10.18
C GLY A 127 18.69 14.21 10.39
N ASN A 128 17.68 14.61 9.61
CA ASN A 128 16.98 15.88 9.82
C ASN A 128 16.22 15.82 11.15
N ALA A 129 16.60 16.67 12.11
CA ALA A 129 16.00 16.72 13.45
C ALA A 129 14.49 17.00 13.43
N GLY A 130 13.98 17.66 12.38
CA GLY A 130 12.55 17.92 12.24
C GLY A 130 11.73 16.75 11.67
N LEU A 131 12.39 15.69 11.20
CA LEU A 131 11.69 14.57 10.56
C LEU A 131 10.66 13.88 11.47
N PRO A 132 10.95 13.56 12.75
CA PRO A 132 9.96 12.96 13.64
C PRO A 132 8.74 13.86 13.86
N THR A 133 8.96 15.16 14.07
CA THR A 133 7.86 16.12 14.26
C THR A 133 6.97 16.20 13.04
N VAL A 134 7.55 16.33 11.84
CA VAL A 134 6.78 16.41 10.58
C VAL A 134 6.01 15.12 10.32
N LEU A 135 6.63 13.95 10.53
CA LEU A 135 5.95 12.66 10.38
C LEU A 135 4.80 12.52 11.38
N ASN A 136 5.02 12.87 12.64
CA ASN A 136 3.99 12.86 13.67
C ASN A 136 2.79 13.74 13.28
N GLU A 137 3.03 14.96 12.80
CA GLU A 137 1.96 15.85 12.32
C GLU A 137 1.14 15.22 11.18
N MET A 138 1.81 14.62 10.19
CA MET A 138 1.15 13.92 9.09
C MET A 138 0.34 12.71 9.57
N ILE A 139 0.90 11.92 10.49
CA ILE A 139 0.21 10.78 11.12
C ILE A 139 -1.04 11.27 11.84
N MET A 140 -0.94 12.30 12.68
CA MET A 140 -2.07 12.86 13.42
C MET A 140 -3.14 13.43 12.48
N SER A 141 -2.74 14.10 11.40
CA SER A 141 -3.62 14.56 10.32
C SER A 141 -4.42 13.43 9.70
N LYS A 142 -3.73 12.39 9.24
CA LYS A 142 -4.39 11.23 8.64
C LYS A 142 -5.15 10.37 9.64
N SER A 143 -4.86 10.48 10.94
CA SER A 143 -5.59 9.78 12.01
C SER A 143 -6.84 10.53 12.49
N GLY A 144 -7.21 11.64 11.85
CA GLY A 144 -8.47 12.34 12.12
C GLY A 144 -8.42 13.34 13.27
N PHE A 145 -7.22 13.77 13.70
CA PHE A 145 -7.08 14.78 14.75
C PHE A 145 -7.28 16.22 14.25
N PHE A 146 -7.46 16.40 12.93
CA PHE A 146 -7.66 17.69 12.30
C PHE A 146 -9.00 17.71 11.56
N ALA A 147 -9.78 18.77 11.78
CA ALA A 147 -11.04 18.96 11.09
C ALA A 147 -10.82 19.10 9.58
N GLN A 148 -11.57 18.34 8.79
CA GLN A 148 -11.51 18.38 7.32
C GLN A 148 -12.47 19.42 6.72
N SER A 149 -13.41 19.91 7.54
CA SER A 149 -14.40 20.91 7.14
C SER A 149 -14.78 21.78 8.33
N ALA A 150 -15.25 22.99 8.04
CA ALA A 150 -15.80 23.87 9.06
C ALA A 150 -17.14 23.30 9.58
N PRO A 151 -17.44 23.43 10.88
CA PRO A 151 -18.75 23.07 11.41
C PRO A 151 -19.82 23.96 10.77
N ILE A 152 -20.92 23.34 10.32
CA ILE A 152 -22.08 24.05 9.79
C ILE A 152 -23.02 24.35 10.96
N GLN A 153 -23.31 25.63 11.17
CA GLN A 153 -24.34 26.06 12.12
C GLN A 153 -25.72 25.76 11.52
N LEU A 154 -26.60 25.12 12.31
CA LEU A 154 -28.00 24.86 11.96
C LEU A 154 -28.91 26.01 12.41
#